data_AF-A0A3N5WDI1-F1
#
_entry.id   AF-A0A3N5WDI1-F1
#
_cell.length_a   1.000
_cell.length_b   1.000
_cell.length_c   1.000
_cell.angle_alpha   90.00
_cell.angle_beta   90.00
_cell.angle_gamma   90.00
#
_symmetry.space_group_name_H-M   'P 1'
#
loop_
_entity.id
_entity.type
_entity.pdbx_description
1 polymer ?
#
loop_
_entity_poly.entity_id
_entity_poly.type
_entity_poly.pdbx_seq_one_letter_code
_entity_poly.pdbx_strand_id
1 'polypeptide(L)'
;MDFWLELPSGLLVTASILDPNAPQVSFADSLLRTMASPMAGDPRRPQRVRLSDARLAAEIRSAFPGLDVVVAPTPELDEILRDLVESLSKHGGEKASYFENGRVSPESVSALFQSARVLFTMAPWKTVGDGLPIRLDIPALGVEAACVSIIGGLGEHLGFLIFPSLEGFEAFRRAAERPRRRPGVIDLGTNVLSLNFERGADLPEGMRREALEQGWPIHNPDAYPQVEHRDRDASLRPLTDRDVRIVSMCALSLASFFMRNDHLLAADDFEPICMSALNDDDVEVRFTAPYHAWPLFEVNRPAGGSTERRPTRKKRGRPRRRP
;
A
#
# COMPACT_ATOMS: atom_id res chain seq x y z
N MET A 1 -15.82 10.80 -18.65
CA MET A 1 -14.42 11.27 -18.59
C MET A 1 -14.08 11.92 -19.90
N ASP A 2 -13.24 12.95 -19.89
CA ASP A 2 -12.67 13.57 -21.09
C ASP A 2 -11.13 13.45 -21.06
N PHE A 3 -10.53 13.26 -22.23
CA PHE A 3 -9.08 13.09 -22.37
C PHE A 3 -8.58 13.87 -23.57
N TRP A 4 -7.47 14.59 -23.39
CA TRP A 4 -6.74 15.25 -24.46
C TRP A 4 -5.32 14.71 -24.51
N LEU A 5 -4.94 14.16 -25.66
CA LEU A 5 -3.62 13.60 -25.93
C LEU A 5 -2.93 14.43 -27.01
N GLU A 6 -1.69 14.86 -26.75
CA GLU A 6 -0.87 15.53 -27.74
C GLU A 6 -0.06 14.54 -28.57
N LEU A 7 -0.03 14.77 -29.89
CA LEU A 7 0.77 13.99 -30.83
C LEU A 7 1.78 14.88 -31.57
N PRO A 8 2.96 14.36 -31.92
CA PRO A 8 3.41 12.96 -31.73
C PRO A 8 4.01 12.67 -30.35
N SER A 9 4.03 13.63 -29.43
CA SER A 9 4.70 13.51 -28.12
C SER A 9 4.11 12.43 -27.21
N GLY A 10 2.84 12.03 -27.43
CA GLY A 10 2.15 11.05 -26.60
C GLY A 10 1.83 11.56 -25.21
N LEU A 11 1.87 12.89 -25.00
CA LEU A 11 1.64 13.50 -23.70
C LEU A 11 0.15 13.64 -23.42
N LEU A 12 -0.31 13.08 -22.30
CA LEU A 12 -1.67 13.31 -21.81
C LEU A 12 -1.74 14.72 -21.22
N VAL A 13 -2.44 15.61 -21.93
CA VAL A 13 -2.48 17.05 -21.65
C VAL A 13 -3.60 17.40 -20.67
N THR A 14 -4.66 16.61 -20.65
CA THR A 14 -5.77 16.71 -19.70
C THR A 14 -6.46 15.36 -19.56
N ALA A 15 -6.86 15.03 -18.33
CA ALA A 15 -7.77 13.95 -18.01
C ALA A 15 -8.73 14.44 -16.93
N SER A 16 -10.04 14.41 -17.19
CA SER A 16 -11.02 14.74 -16.14
C SER A 16 -12.13 13.71 -16.03
N ILE A 17 -12.56 13.51 -14.79
CA ILE A 17 -13.71 12.71 -14.44
C ILE A 17 -14.91 13.64 -14.45
N LEU A 18 -15.77 13.46 -15.45
CA LEU A 18 -17.03 14.19 -15.53
C LEU A 18 -17.94 13.68 -14.40
N ASP A 19 -18.25 14.56 -13.44
CA ASP A 19 -19.27 14.31 -12.43
C ASP A 19 -20.65 14.34 -13.11
N PRO A 20 -21.44 13.24 -13.06
CA PRO A 20 -22.76 13.19 -13.67
C PRO A 20 -23.77 14.18 -13.06
N ASN A 21 -23.49 14.74 -11.86
CA ASN A 21 -24.34 15.71 -11.19
C ASN A 21 -23.89 17.17 -11.39
N ALA A 22 -22.71 17.40 -11.96
CA ALA A 22 -22.22 18.74 -12.26
C ALA A 22 -22.89 19.33 -13.51
N PRO A 23 -22.97 20.67 -13.64
CA PRO A 23 -23.44 21.31 -14.86
C PRO A 23 -22.63 20.81 -16.06
N GLN A 24 -23.33 20.41 -17.13
CA GLN A 24 -22.70 19.86 -18.33
C GLN A 24 -21.74 20.90 -18.93
N VAL A 25 -20.44 20.66 -18.81
CA VAL A 25 -19.40 21.48 -19.44
C VAL A 25 -19.35 21.09 -20.92
N SER A 26 -19.37 22.08 -21.82
CA SER A 26 -19.27 21.79 -23.26
C SER A 26 -17.90 21.18 -23.59
N PHE A 27 -17.83 20.36 -24.63
CA PHE A 27 -16.57 19.76 -25.06
C PHE A 27 -15.60 20.83 -25.59
N ALA A 28 -16.14 21.90 -26.18
CA ALA A 28 -15.37 23.09 -26.55
C ALA A 28 -14.73 23.80 -25.34
N ASP A 29 -15.43 23.90 -24.22
CA ASP A 29 -14.88 24.48 -22.99
C ASP A 29 -13.77 23.60 -22.41
N SER A 30 -13.88 22.27 -22.53
CA SER A 30 -12.81 21.34 -22.13
C SER A 30 -11.53 21.59 -22.95
N LEU A 31 -11.65 21.76 -24.27
CA LEU A 31 -10.49 22.11 -25.11
C LEU A 31 -9.91 23.49 -24.73
N LEU A 32 -10.77 24.48 -24.45
CA LEU A 32 -10.34 25.82 -24.04
C LEU A 32 -9.52 25.78 -22.75
N ARG A 33 -10.00 25.05 -21.75
CA ARG A 33 -9.28 24.85 -20.48
C ARG A 33 -7.96 24.13 -20.69
N THR A 34 -7.96 23.08 -21.52
CA THR A 34 -6.76 22.32 -21.86
C THR A 34 -5.68 23.21 -22.49
N MET A 35 -6.07 24.15 -23.37
CA MET A 35 -5.13 25.11 -23.96
C MET A 35 -4.58 26.12 -22.96
N ALA A 36 -5.42 26.55 -22.01
CA ALA A 36 -5.09 27.60 -21.05
C ALA A 36 -4.30 27.09 -19.83
N SER A 37 -4.54 25.86 -19.41
CA SER A 37 -3.93 25.26 -18.21
C SER A 37 -3.75 23.75 -18.40
N PRO A 38 -2.83 23.33 -19.30
CA PRO A 38 -2.54 21.92 -19.52
C PRO A 38 -1.92 21.29 -18.26
N MET A 39 -2.18 19.99 -18.05
CA MET A 39 -1.52 19.22 -16.99
C MET A 39 -0.01 19.07 -17.22
N ALA A 40 0.42 19.16 -18.48
CA ALA A 40 1.81 18.97 -18.88
C ALA A 40 2.26 20.02 -19.91
N GLY A 41 3.33 20.74 -19.55
CA GLY A 41 3.94 21.79 -20.37
C GLY A 41 3.28 23.16 -20.21
N ASP A 42 3.74 24.12 -21.00
CA ASP A 42 3.19 25.48 -21.00
C ASP A 42 1.86 25.58 -21.77
N PRO A 43 1.01 26.56 -21.46
CA PRO A 43 -0.21 26.86 -22.21
C PRO A 43 0.06 27.03 -23.71
N ARG A 44 -0.71 26.32 -24.54
CA ARG A 44 -0.47 26.24 -25.99
C ARG A 44 -1.72 25.89 -26.77
N ARG A 45 -1.74 26.30 -28.03
CA ARG A 45 -2.85 26.05 -28.96
C ARG A 45 -2.47 24.95 -29.96
N PRO A 46 -3.32 23.94 -30.18
CA PRO A 46 -3.08 22.95 -31.21
C PRO A 46 -3.27 23.58 -32.60
N GLN A 47 -2.51 23.11 -33.59
CA GLN A 47 -2.75 23.44 -35.00
C GLN A 47 -3.87 22.59 -35.61
N ARG A 48 -4.04 21.36 -35.08
CA ARG A 48 -5.02 20.39 -35.54
C ARG A 48 -5.58 19.60 -34.36
N VAL A 49 -6.88 19.32 -34.40
CA VAL A 49 -7.58 18.42 -33.46
C VAL A 49 -8.18 17.25 -34.23
N ARG A 50 -7.94 16.04 -33.73
CA ARG A 50 -8.52 14.79 -34.26
C ARG A 50 -9.51 14.23 -33.26
N LEU A 51 -10.72 13.91 -33.71
CA LEU A 51 -11.79 13.34 -32.89
C LEU A 51 -12.44 12.17 -33.62
N SER A 52 -12.90 11.17 -32.89
CA SER A 52 -13.62 10.02 -33.45
C SER A 52 -15.14 10.29 -33.62
N ASP A 53 -15.73 11.18 -32.82
CA ASP A 53 -17.16 11.56 -32.91
C ASP A 53 -17.35 12.84 -33.78
N ALA A 54 -18.15 12.70 -34.83
CA ALA A 54 -18.46 13.79 -35.76
C ALA A 54 -19.25 14.96 -35.12
N ARG A 55 -20.05 14.70 -34.08
CA ARG A 55 -20.80 15.73 -33.35
C ARG A 55 -19.88 16.60 -32.52
N LEU A 56 -18.95 15.99 -31.78
CA LEU A 56 -17.93 16.73 -31.02
C LEU A 56 -17.03 17.54 -31.97
N ALA A 57 -16.68 16.97 -33.14
CA ALA A 57 -15.94 17.72 -34.16
C ALA A 57 -16.72 18.93 -34.70
N ALA A 58 -18.03 18.81 -34.90
CA ALA A 58 -18.87 19.93 -35.32
C ALA A 58 -18.94 21.03 -34.24
N GLU A 59 -19.04 20.64 -32.96
CA GLU A 59 -19.00 21.55 -31.83
C GLU A 59 -17.68 22.35 -31.78
N ILE A 60 -16.53 21.68 -31.86
CA ILE A 60 -15.21 22.32 -31.87
C ILE A 60 -15.06 23.26 -33.09
N ARG A 61 -15.53 22.85 -34.27
CA ARG A 61 -15.49 23.71 -35.48
C ARG A 61 -16.31 24.99 -35.30
N SER A 62 -17.46 24.89 -34.63
CA SER A 62 -18.31 26.05 -34.34
C SER A 62 -17.66 26.98 -33.32
N ALA A 63 -17.01 26.44 -32.30
CA ALA A 63 -16.37 27.22 -31.24
C ALA A 63 -15.03 27.83 -31.66
N PHE A 64 -14.31 27.21 -32.60
CA PHE A 64 -12.97 27.63 -33.03
C PHE A 64 -12.88 27.76 -34.57
N PRO A 65 -13.43 28.83 -35.17
CA PRO A 65 -13.37 29.07 -36.61
C PRO A 65 -11.93 29.36 -37.03
N GLY A 66 -11.21 28.33 -37.49
CA GLY A 66 -9.79 28.43 -37.88
C GLY A 66 -8.91 27.29 -37.35
N LEU A 67 -9.44 26.46 -36.45
CA LEU A 67 -8.78 25.22 -36.05
C LEU A 67 -9.02 24.13 -37.08
N ASP A 68 -7.96 23.43 -37.50
CA ASP A 68 -8.10 22.25 -38.37
C ASP A 68 -8.68 21.08 -37.56
N VAL A 69 -9.91 20.69 -37.84
CA VAL A 69 -10.61 19.61 -37.13
C VAL A 69 -10.87 18.46 -38.07
N VAL A 70 -10.30 17.29 -37.75
CA VAL A 70 -10.42 16.06 -38.54
C VAL A 70 -11.22 15.02 -37.77
N VAL A 71 -12.17 14.37 -38.45
CA VAL A 71 -12.88 13.21 -37.92
C VAL A 71 -12.14 11.95 -38.38
N ALA A 72 -11.51 11.24 -37.46
CA ALA A 72 -10.76 10.02 -37.73
C ALA A 72 -10.66 9.15 -36.46
N PRO A 73 -10.44 7.82 -36.60
CA PRO A 73 -10.25 6.93 -35.45
C PRO A 73 -9.13 7.42 -34.54
N THR A 74 -9.23 7.18 -33.24
CA THR A 74 -8.26 7.59 -32.19
C THR A 74 -7.74 6.38 -31.40
N PRO A 75 -7.05 5.42 -32.05
CA PRO A 75 -6.61 4.17 -31.41
C PRO A 75 -5.69 4.41 -30.20
N GLU A 76 -4.93 5.50 -30.19
CA GLU A 76 -4.02 5.86 -29.09
C GLU A 76 -4.80 6.18 -27.80
N LEU A 77 -5.97 6.79 -27.93
CA LEU A 77 -6.88 7.01 -26.79
C LEU A 77 -7.57 5.72 -26.38
N ASP A 78 -7.91 4.85 -27.33
CA ASP A 78 -8.52 3.55 -27.04
C ASP A 78 -7.56 2.65 -26.24
N GLU A 79 -6.26 2.70 -26.53
CA GLU A 79 -5.22 2.01 -25.78
C GLU A 79 -5.10 2.57 -24.35
N ILE A 80 -5.02 3.90 -24.19
CA ILE A 80 -4.96 4.54 -22.86
C ILE A 80 -6.22 4.24 -22.04
N LEU A 81 -7.40 4.29 -22.67
CA LEU A 81 -8.66 3.94 -22.02
C LEU A 81 -8.70 2.47 -21.62
N ARG A 82 -8.19 1.57 -22.46
CA ARG A 82 -8.08 0.15 -22.14
C ARG A 82 -7.16 -0.07 -20.95
N ASP A 83 -5.98 0.54 -20.93
CA ASP A 83 -5.03 0.44 -19.82
C ASP A 83 -5.60 1.05 -18.54
N LEU A 84 -6.31 2.18 -18.63
CA LEU A 84 -6.98 2.82 -17.51
C LEU A 84 -8.13 1.95 -16.97
N VAL A 85 -8.97 1.42 -17.86
CA VAL A 85 -10.06 0.51 -17.48
C VAL A 85 -9.50 -0.79 -16.92
N GLU A 86 -8.42 -1.34 -17.47
CA GLU A 86 -7.76 -2.52 -16.92
C GLU A 86 -7.15 -2.24 -15.55
N SER A 87 -6.54 -1.07 -15.37
CA SER A 87 -6.06 -0.60 -14.07
C SER A 87 -7.20 -0.43 -13.07
N LEU A 88 -8.29 0.24 -13.43
CA LEU A 88 -9.48 0.40 -12.57
C LEU A 88 -10.19 -0.94 -12.30
N SER A 89 -10.21 -1.86 -13.27
CA SER A 89 -10.78 -3.20 -13.12
C SER A 89 -9.91 -4.10 -12.24
N LYS A 90 -8.59 -3.88 -12.22
CA LYS A 90 -7.67 -4.48 -11.23
C LYS A 90 -7.95 -3.99 -9.81
N HIS A 91 -8.67 -2.88 -9.63
CA HIS A 91 -9.19 -2.40 -8.34
C HIS A 91 -10.60 -2.96 -7.99
N GLY A 92 -11.06 -4.03 -8.66
CA GLY A 92 -11.98 -5.00 -8.05
C GLY A 92 -13.40 -4.53 -7.70
N GLY A 93 -13.96 -3.57 -8.44
CA GLY A 93 -15.21 -2.86 -8.09
C GLY A 93 -16.45 -3.69 -7.68
N GLU A 94 -16.54 -4.98 -8.05
CA GLU A 94 -17.59 -5.90 -7.56
C GLU A 94 -17.05 -7.25 -7.03
N LYS A 95 -15.78 -7.58 -7.28
CA LYS A 95 -15.17 -8.88 -6.92
C LYS A 95 -14.23 -8.82 -5.72
N ALA A 96 -13.84 -7.62 -5.29
CA ALA A 96 -13.01 -7.47 -4.11
C ALA A 96 -13.82 -7.83 -2.87
N SER A 97 -13.18 -8.61 -1.99
CA SER A 97 -13.77 -9.23 -0.80
C SER A 97 -12.68 -9.31 0.25
N TYR A 98 -13.00 -8.97 1.50
CA TYR A 98 -12.11 -9.17 2.64
C TYR A 98 -11.74 -10.64 2.85
N PHE A 99 -12.64 -11.55 2.45
CA PHE A 99 -12.42 -12.99 2.54
C PHE A 99 -11.60 -13.55 1.37
N GLU A 100 -11.30 -12.73 0.35
CA GLU A 100 -10.47 -13.12 -0.81
C GLU A 100 -10.95 -14.40 -1.51
N ASN A 101 -12.28 -14.54 -1.65
CA ASN A 101 -12.93 -15.76 -2.14
C ASN A 101 -12.62 -17.02 -1.27
N GLY A 102 -12.56 -16.83 0.05
CA GLY A 102 -12.32 -17.90 1.04
C GLY A 102 -10.86 -18.18 1.37
N ARG A 103 -9.90 -17.40 0.84
CA ARG A 103 -8.46 -17.52 1.18
C ARG A 103 -8.12 -16.90 2.54
N VAL A 104 -8.94 -15.98 3.01
CA VAL A 104 -8.81 -15.31 4.31
C VAL A 104 -9.99 -15.73 5.18
N SER A 105 -9.70 -16.18 6.40
CA SER A 105 -10.73 -16.63 7.33
C SER A 105 -11.51 -15.45 7.93
N PRO A 106 -12.79 -15.64 8.29
CA PRO A 106 -13.56 -14.62 9.00
C PRO A 106 -12.92 -14.16 10.31
N GLU A 107 -12.26 -15.07 11.02
CA GLU A 107 -11.54 -14.78 12.26
C GLU A 107 -10.39 -13.81 12.00
N SER A 108 -9.60 -14.02 10.95
CA SER A 108 -8.51 -13.12 10.55
C SER A 108 -9.02 -11.73 10.16
N VAL A 109 -10.14 -11.64 9.43
CA VAL A 109 -10.72 -10.32 9.08
C VAL A 109 -11.27 -9.62 10.33
N SER A 110 -11.94 -10.34 11.22
CA SER A 110 -12.41 -9.77 12.49
C SER A 110 -11.25 -9.22 13.32
N ALA A 111 -10.16 -9.98 13.44
CA ALA A 111 -8.95 -9.54 14.14
C ALA A 111 -8.31 -8.31 13.48
N LEU A 112 -8.32 -8.24 12.15
CA LEU A 112 -7.86 -7.07 11.38
C LEU A 112 -8.65 -5.83 11.78
N PHE A 113 -9.98 -5.86 11.72
CA PHE A 113 -10.82 -4.70 12.03
C PHE A 113 -10.65 -4.24 13.49
N GLN A 114 -10.59 -5.19 14.43
CA GLN A 114 -10.35 -4.86 15.84
C GLN A 114 -9.01 -4.16 16.04
N SER A 115 -7.94 -4.70 15.46
CA SER A 115 -6.58 -4.16 15.57
C SER A 115 -6.45 -2.81 14.85
N ALA A 116 -7.02 -2.70 13.65
CA ALA A 116 -7.00 -1.50 12.85
C ALA A 116 -7.74 -0.34 13.52
N ARG A 117 -8.87 -0.59 14.17
CA ARG A 117 -9.58 0.43 14.96
C ARG A 117 -8.71 0.97 16.09
N VAL A 118 -8.00 0.10 16.81
CA VAL A 118 -7.11 0.51 17.91
C VAL A 118 -5.96 1.35 17.37
N LEU A 119 -5.33 0.92 16.27
CA LEU A 119 -4.27 1.70 15.61
C LEU A 119 -4.75 3.06 15.12
N PHE A 120 -5.91 3.12 14.47
CA PHE A 120 -6.48 4.37 13.99
C PHE A 120 -6.79 5.35 15.12
N THR A 121 -7.26 4.83 16.25
CA THR A 121 -7.48 5.64 17.45
C THR A 121 -6.17 6.22 17.99
N MET A 122 -5.09 5.42 17.98
CA MET A 122 -3.75 5.86 18.41
C MET A 122 -3.14 6.88 17.44
N ALA A 123 -3.43 6.74 16.13
CA ALA A 123 -3.00 7.65 15.07
C ALA A 123 -1.49 7.99 15.08
N PRO A 124 -0.58 7.00 15.03
CA PRO A 124 0.86 7.23 15.16
C PRO A 124 1.46 8.12 14.06
N TRP A 125 0.82 8.21 12.89
CA TRP A 125 1.17 9.14 11.82
C TRP A 125 1.07 10.62 12.21
N LYS A 126 0.45 10.96 13.34
CA LYS A 126 0.41 12.34 13.85
C LYS A 126 1.65 12.74 14.64
N THR A 127 2.43 11.76 15.13
CA THR A 127 3.55 12.01 16.04
C THR A 127 4.89 11.65 15.43
N VAL A 128 4.94 10.67 14.53
CA VAL A 128 6.17 10.22 13.88
C VAL A 128 6.42 10.98 12.59
N GLY A 129 7.64 11.48 12.40
CA GLY A 129 8.09 11.99 11.11
C GLY A 129 8.03 10.91 10.03
N ASP A 130 7.59 11.27 8.82
CA ASP A 130 7.39 10.31 7.74
C ASP A 130 8.63 9.41 7.53
N GLY A 131 8.41 8.10 7.48
CA GLY A 131 9.43 7.16 7.03
C GLY A 131 10.45 6.68 8.06
N LEU A 132 10.23 6.86 9.37
CA LEU A 132 11.08 6.22 10.39
C LEU A 132 11.04 4.68 10.24
N PRO A 133 12.17 4.00 9.93
CA PRO A 133 12.18 2.55 9.78
C PRO A 133 12.18 1.88 11.15
N ILE A 134 11.15 1.06 11.40
CA ILE A 134 11.00 0.26 12.62
C ILE A 134 11.18 -1.22 12.24
N ARG A 135 12.03 -1.95 12.97
CA ARG A 135 12.17 -3.39 12.76
C ARG A 135 10.97 -4.12 13.34
N LEU A 136 10.44 -5.10 12.61
CA LEU A 136 9.38 -6.02 13.02
C LEU A 136 9.87 -7.47 12.94
N ASP A 137 9.64 -8.21 14.02
CA ASP A 137 9.79 -9.67 14.06
C ASP A 137 8.49 -10.31 14.58
N ILE A 138 8.01 -11.35 13.86
CA ILE A 138 6.91 -12.23 14.26
C ILE A 138 7.34 -13.68 13.98
N PRO A 139 8.14 -14.30 14.87
CA PRO A 139 8.76 -15.60 14.61
C PRO A 139 7.75 -16.71 14.27
N ALA A 140 6.58 -16.72 14.92
CA ALA A 140 5.53 -17.73 14.68
C ALA A 140 4.97 -17.68 13.25
N LEU A 141 5.10 -16.54 12.56
CA LEU A 141 4.69 -16.37 11.17
C LEU A 141 5.88 -16.38 10.20
N GLY A 142 7.11 -16.56 10.70
CA GLY A 142 8.33 -16.47 9.88
C GLY A 142 8.61 -15.07 9.35
N VAL A 143 8.19 -14.02 10.08
CA VAL A 143 8.58 -12.64 9.78
C VAL A 143 9.80 -12.34 10.63
N GLU A 144 10.94 -12.11 9.99
CA GLU A 144 12.20 -11.80 10.66
C GLU A 144 12.83 -10.59 10.00
N ALA A 145 13.27 -9.62 10.80
CA ALA A 145 13.91 -8.40 10.31
C ALA A 145 13.08 -7.64 9.25
N ALA A 146 11.75 -7.69 9.30
CA ALA A 146 10.93 -6.88 8.42
C ALA A 146 11.06 -5.40 8.80
N CYS A 147 10.90 -4.50 7.83
CA CYS A 147 10.94 -3.06 8.07
C CYS A 147 9.53 -2.48 7.95
N VAL A 148 9.03 -1.86 9.01
CA VAL A 148 7.76 -1.15 9.05
C VAL A 148 8.02 0.34 8.88
N SER A 149 7.24 0.96 8.00
CA SER A 149 7.26 2.41 7.75
C SER A 149 5.84 2.94 7.89
N ILE A 150 5.65 3.90 8.80
CA ILE A 150 4.36 4.56 9.02
C ILE A 150 4.18 5.63 7.93
N ILE A 151 2.97 5.71 7.39
CA ILE A 151 2.61 6.63 6.31
C ILE A 151 1.43 7.52 6.71
N GLY A 152 1.38 8.69 6.08
CA GLY A 152 0.26 9.62 6.19
C GLY A 152 0.47 10.81 7.13
N GLY A 153 1.71 11.25 7.34
CA GLY A 153 2.01 12.46 8.12
C GLY A 153 1.36 13.73 7.57
N LEU A 154 1.00 13.76 6.29
CA LEU A 154 0.26 14.86 5.64
C LEU A 154 -1.27 14.69 5.65
N GLY A 155 -1.79 13.65 6.33
CA GLY A 155 -3.22 13.40 6.43
C GLY A 155 -3.85 12.63 5.26
N GLU A 156 -3.04 12.17 4.30
CA GLU A 156 -3.45 11.35 3.17
C GLU A 156 -2.82 9.96 3.27
N HIS A 157 -3.50 8.92 2.74
CA HIS A 157 -2.99 7.54 2.71
C HIS A 157 -2.49 7.05 4.09
N LEU A 158 -3.35 7.16 5.10
CA LEU A 158 -3.00 6.80 6.48
C LEU A 158 -2.77 5.29 6.61
N GLY A 159 -1.73 4.90 7.36
CA GLY A 159 -1.48 3.50 7.66
C GLY A 159 -0.01 3.15 7.83
N PHE A 160 0.39 1.98 7.37
CA PHE A 160 1.80 1.56 7.36
C PHE A 160 2.11 0.60 6.21
N LEU A 161 3.39 0.56 5.85
CA LEU A 161 3.99 -0.36 4.91
C LEU A 161 4.91 -1.33 5.65
N ILE A 162 4.88 -2.60 5.27
CA ILE A 162 5.78 -3.65 5.72
C ILE A 162 6.62 -4.10 4.52
N PHE A 163 7.92 -3.91 4.66
CA PHE A 163 8.94 -4.38 3.72
C PHE A 163 9.62 -5.64 4.26
N PRO A 164 10.10 -6.53 3.38
CA PRO A 164 10.76 -7.76 3.79
C PRO A 164 12.06 -7.51 4.59
N SER A 165 12.68 -6.36 4.40
CA SER A 165 13.88 -5.93 5.13
C SER A 165 14.09 -4.41 5.02
N LEU A 166 15.08 -3.89 5.74
CA LEU A 166 15.53 -2.51 5.58
C LEU A 166 16.04 -2.23 4.16
N GLU A 167 16.76 -3.16 3.54
CA GLU A 167 17.22 -3.02 2.15
C GLU A 167 16.03 -2.89 1.18
N GLY A 168 14.93 -3.60 1.46
CA GLY A 168 13.67 -3.47 0.74
C GLY A 168 13.07 -2.07 0.87
N PHE A 169 12.96 -1.55 2.10
CA PHE A 169 12.51 -0.18 2.36
C PHE A 169 13.37 0.86 1.62
N GLU A 170 14.69 0.74 1.68
CA GLU A 170 15.57 1.66 0.96
C GLU A 170 15.46 1.54 -0.56
N ALA A 171 15.24 0.33 -1.08
CA ALA A 171 15.01 0.11 -2.51
C ALA A 171 13.71 0.80 -2.96
N PHE A 172 12.67 0.72 -2.15
CA PHE A 172 11.41 1.45 -2.37
C PHE A 172 11.61 2.97 -2.37
N ARG A 173 12.31 3.51 -1.38
CA ARG A 173 12.61 4.95 -1.30
C ARG A 173 13.39 5.44 -2.52
N ARG A 174 14.43 4.70 -2.93
CA ARG A 174 15.21 4.99 -4.14
C ARG A 174 14.36 4.88 -5.42
N ALA A 175 13.38 3.98 -5.46
CA ALA A 175 12.49 3.84 -6.60
C ALA A 175 11.53 5.04 -6.72
N ALA A 176 10.99 5.52 -5.60
CA ALA A 176 10.11 6.68 -5.54
C ALA A 176 10.80 7.99 -5.98
N GLU A 177 12.10 8.14 -5.70
CA GLU A 177 12.90 9.31 -6.10
C GLU A 177 13.29 9.32 -7.60
N ARG A 178 13.19 8.18 -8.30
CA ARG A 178 13.61 8.08 -9.70
C ARG A 178 12.58 8.74 -10.63
N PRO A 179 13.01 9.59 -11.57
CA PRO A 179 12.12 10.06 -12.64
C PRO A 179 11.54 8.88 -13.39
N ARG A 180 10.22 8.87 -13.62
CA ARG A 180 9.56 7.81 -14.40
C ARG A 180 10.13 7.78 -15.82
N ARG A 181 10.99 6.79 -16.10
CA ARG A 181 11.71 6.67 -17.38
C ARG A 181 10.86 6.09 -18.51
N ARG A 182 9.80 5.34 -18.19
CA ARG A 182 8.87 4.74 -19.14
C ARG A 182 7.44 4.83 -18.61
N PRO A 183 6.47 5.29 -19.42
CA PRO A 183 5.05 5.16 -19.09
C PRO A 183 4.67 3.69 -18.87
N GLY A 184 3.86 3.39 -17.86
CA GLY A 184 3.23 2.08 -17.66
C GLY A 184 4.03 1.01 -16.90
N VAL A 185 5.35 1.15 -16.72
CA VAL A 185 6.14 0.17 -15.93
C VAL A 185 6.51 0.79 -14.58
N ILE A 186 5.88 0.29 -13.51
CA ILE A 186 6.19 0.67 -12.13
C ILE A 186 7.14 -0.39 -11.56
N ASP A 187 8.31 0.03 -11.08
CA ASP A 187 9.22 -0.83 -10.29
C ASP A 187 9.31 -0.23 -8.89
N LEU A 188 8.69 -0.88 -7.92
CA LEU A 188 8.72 -0.51 -6.50
C LEU A 188 10.08 -0.86 -5.86
N GLY A 189 10.97 -1.56 -6.55
CA GLY A 189 12.27 -2.03 -6.04
C GLY A 189 12.18 -3.21 -5.07
N THR A 190 11.02 -3.48 -4.49
CA THR A 190 10.75 -4.54 -3.50
C THR A 190 9.27 -4.93 -3.56
N ASN A 191 8.89 -6.04 -2.90
CA ASN A 191 7.49 -6.27 -2.55
C ASN A 191 7.12 -5.49 -1.27
N VAL A 192 5.83 -5.20 -1.12
CA VAL A 192 5.30 -4.45 0.02
C VAL A 192 3.94 -5.00 0.43
N LEU A 193 3.77 -5.23 1.73
CA LEU A 193 2.50 -5.54 2.38
C LEU A 193 2.06 -4.30 3.14
N SER A 194 0.83 -3.81 2.93
CA SER A 194 0.37 -2.55 3.51
C SER A 194 -0.95 -2.69 4.23
N LEU A 195 -1.14 -1.83 5.22
CA LEU A 195 -2.44 -1.46 5.75
C LEU A 195 -2.71 0.00 5.38
N ASN A 196 -3.80 0.25 4.68
CA ASN A 196 -4.30 1.59 4.40
C ASN A 196 -5.66 1.78 5.09
N PHE A 197 -5.98 3.02 5.44
CA PHE A 197 -7.31 3.40 5.90
C PHE A 197 -8.04 4.17 4.80
N GLU A 198 -9.15 3.60 4.36
CA GLU A 198 -9.97 4.15 3.28
C GLU A 198 -11.31 4.64 3.80
N ARG A 199 -11.90 5.57 3.03
CA ARG A 199 -13.29 5.95 3.23
C ARG A 199 -14.19 4.83 2.77
N GLY A 200 -15.24 4.55 3.54
CA GLY A 200 -16.20 3.51 3.19
C GLY A 200 -16.77 3.71 1.78
N ALA A 201 -17.01 4.96 1.37
CA ALA A 201 -17.48 5.29 0.03
C ALA A 201 -16.52 4.91 -1.11
N ASP A 202 -15.21 4.88 -0.83
CA ASP A 202 -14.17 4.55 -1.81
C ASP A 202 -13.86 3.05 -1.87
N LEU A 203 -14.31 2.27 -0.88
CA LEU A 203 -14.15 0.83 -0.88
C LEU A 203 -14.97 0.15 -2.01
N PRO A 204 -14.52 -1.01 -2.51
CA PRO A 204 -15.35 -1.85 -3.38
C PRO A 204 -16.67 -2.27 -2.72
N GLU A 205 -17.71 -2.46 -3.53
CA GLU A 205 -19.07 -2.72 -2.99
C GLU A 205 -19.14 -4.02 -2.16
N GLY A 206 -18.47 -5.08 -2.61
CA GLY A 206 -18.42 -6.36 -1.89
C GLY A 206 -17.86 -6.20 -0.48
N MET A 207 -16.73 -5.50 -0.35
CA MET A 207 -16.08 -5.23 0.94
C MET A 207 -16.96 -4.39 1.87
N ARG A 208 -17.62 -3.34 1.36
CA ARG A 208 -18.58 -2.56 2.15
C ARG A 208 -19.71 -3.42 2.70
N ARG A 209 -20.27 -4.29 1.85
CA ARG A 209 -21.38 -5.17 2.22
C ARG A 209 -20.98 -6.15 3.31
N GLU A 210 -19.82 -6.80 3.15
CA GLU A 210 -19.26 -7.71 4.15
C GLU A 210 -19.06 -7.00 5.50
N ALA A 211 -18.48 -5.80 5.51
CA ALA A 211 -18.27 -5.04 6.73
C ALA A 211 -19.59 -4.69 7.44
N LEU A 212 -20.64 -4.32 6.68
CA LEU A 212 -21.97 -4.05 7.21
C LEU A 212 -22.66 -5.32 7.75
N GLU A 213 -22.59 -6.43 7.01
CA GLU A 213 -23.22 -7.70 7.38
C GLU A 213 -22.60 -8.30 8.65
N GLN A 214 -21.28 -8.21 8.79
CA GLN A 214 -20.55 -8.73 9.95
C GLN A 214 -20.54 -7.76 11.14
N GLY A 215 -20.85 -6.48 10.91
CA GLY A 215 -20.85 -5.46 11.96
C GLY A 215 -19.46 -5.22 12.57
N TRP A 216 -18.40 -5.35 11.77
CA TRP A 216 -17.04 -5.17 12.27
C TRP A 216 -16.81 -3.74 12.79
N PRO A 217 -16.03 -3.58 13.88
CA PRO A 217 -15.87 -2.28 14.51
C PRO A 217 -14.92 -1.39 13.70
N ILE A 218 -15.36 -0.17 13.39
CA ILE A 218 -14.54 0.89 12.79
C ILE A 218 -14.53 2.12 13.69
N HIS A 219 -13.50 2.97 13.58
CA HIS A 219 -13.44 4.20 14.36
C HIS A 219 -14.43 5.25 13.85
N ASN A 220 -14.43 5.49 12.53
CA ASN A 220 -15.33 6.39 11.83
C ASN A 220 -15.45 5.92 10.35
N PRO A 221 -16.32 6.54 9.53
CA PRO A 221 -16.48 6.17 8.13
C PRO A 221 -15.25 6.31 7.22
N ASP A 222 -14.19 6.98 7.69
CA ASP A 222 -12.92 7.20 6.98
C ASP A 222 -11.80 6.24 7.42
N ALA A 223 -12.15 5.23 8.23
CA ALA A 223 -11.20 4.36 8.91
C ALA A 223 -11.40 2.87 8.57
N TYR A 224 -11.83 2.54 7.36
CA TYR A 224 -11.92 1.14 6.96
C TYR A 224 -10.53 0.60 6.63
N PRO A 225 -10.10 -0.50 7.25
CA PRO A 225 -8.82 -1.11 6.90
C PRO A 225 -8.89 -1.72 5.50
N GLN A 226 -7.88 -1.47 4.68
CA GLN A 226 -7.63 -2.17 3.44
C GLN A 226 -6.21 -2.72 3.44
N VAL A 227 -6.10 -4.04 3.28
CA VAL A 227 -4.81 -4.71 3.16
C VAL A 227 -4.48 -4.87 1.68
N GLU A 228 -3.24 -4.60 1.30
CA GLU A 228 -2.75 -4.88 -0.04
C GLU A 228 -1.38 -5.55 0.04
N HIS A 229 -1.11 -6.48 -0.87
CA HIS A 229 0.22 -7.05 -1.05
C HIS A 229 0.62 -6.82 -2.50
N ARG A 230 1.63 -5.97 -2.73
CA ARG A 230 2.12 -5.64 -4.06
C ARG A 230 3.47 -6.29 -4.31
N ASP A 231 3.61 -6.89 -5.48
CA ASP A 231 4.89 -7.34 -5.99
C ASP A 231 5.73 -6.15 -6.46
N ARG A 232 7.00 -6.43 -6.78
CA ARG A 232 7.97 -5.42 -7.21
C ARG A 232 7.52 -4.62 -8.43
N ASP A 233 6.73 -5.21 -9.31
CA ASP A 233 6.16 -4.56 -10.50
C ASP A 233 4.86 -3.77 -10.20
N ALA A 234 4.55 -3.56 -8.91
CA ALA A 234 3.32 -2.98 -8.38
C ALA A 234 2.04 -3.80 -8.62
N SER A 235 2.14 -5.02 -9.15
CA SER A 235 1.01 -5.92 -9.32
C SER A 235 0.44 -6.34 -7.96
N LEU A 236 -0.89 -6.30 -7.82
CA LEU A 236 -1.58 -6.82 -6.64
C LEU A 236 -1.53 -8.34 -6.60
N ARG A 237 -1.14 -8.89 -5.46
CA ARG A 237 -1.20 -10.32 -5.16
C ARG A 237 -2.49 -10.63 -4.39
N PRO A 238 -3.13 -11.77 -4.67
CA PRO A 238 -4.21 -12.24 -3.81
C PRO A 238 -3.70 -12.43 -2.38
N LEU A 239 -4.42 -11.89 -1.39
CA LEU A 239 -4.01 -12.04 0.00
C LEU A 239 -4.26 -13.47 0.49
N THR A 240 -3.43 -13.88 1.43
CA THR A 240 -3.58 -15.11 2.21
C THR A 240 -3.98 -14.78 3.65
N ASP A 241 -4.53 -15.76 4.36
CA ASP A 241 -4.79 -15.65 5.80
C ASP A 241 -3.55 -15.19 6.59
N ARG A 242 -2.36 -15.68 6.20
CA ARG A 242 -1.09 -15.26 6.81
C ARG A 242 -0.82 -13.77 6.64
N ASP A 243 -1.08 -13.19 5.47
CA ASP A 243 -0.85 -11.76 5.21
C ASP A 243 -1.72 -10.90 6.13
N VAL A 244 -3.00 -11.24 6.23
CA VAL A 244 -3.96 -10.52 7.09
C VAL A 244 -3.59 -10.66 8.56
N ARG A 245 -3.14 -11.85 9.00
CA ARG A 245 -2.66 -12.08 10.36
C ARG A 245 -1.42 -11.25 10.70
N ILE A 246 -0.45 -11.16 9.79
CA ILE A 246 0.75 -10.31 9.95
C ILE A 246 0.33 -8.85 10.14
N VAL A 247 -0.55 -8.34 9.28
CA VAL A 247 -1.02 -6.95 9.34
C VAL A 247 -1.80 -6.67 10.62
N SER A 248 -2.68 -7.59 11.02
CA SER A 248 -3.49 -7.45 12.25
C SER A 248 -2.60 -7.38 13.49
N MET A 249 -1.65 -8.31 13.62
CA MET A 249 -0.68 -8.34 14.72
C MET A 249 0.22 -7.11 14.73
N CYS A 250 0.71 -6.70 13.54
CA CYS A 250 1.48 -5.48 13.40
C CYS A 250 0.67 -4.27 13.88
N ALA A 251 -0.58 -4.11 13.44
CA ALA A 251 -1.41 -2.97 13.80
C ALA A 251 -1.65 -2.86 15.32
N LEU A 252 -2.03 -3.96 15.97
CA LEU A 252 -2.30 -3.96 17.41
C LEU A 252 -1.02 -3.71 18.22
N SER A 253 0.06 -4.42 17.91
CA SER A 253 1.32 -4.28 18.62
C SER A 253 1.99 -2.93 18.37
N LEU A 254 1.82 -2.36 17.17
CA LEU A 254 2.29 -1.01 16.85
C LEU A 254 1.51 0.03 17.66
N ALA A 255 0.19 -0.11 17.76
CA ALA A 255 -0.61 0.76 18.64
C ALA A 255 -0.14 0.70 20.10
N SER A 256 0.14 -0.50 20.63
CA SER A 256 0.71 -0.65 21.98
C SER A 256 2.12 -0.07 22.09
N PHE A 257 2.94 -0.16 21.03
CA PHE A 257 4.28 0.39 21.01
C PHE A 257 4.24 1.91 21.14
N PHE A 258 3.36 2.56 20.38
CA PHE A 258 3.15 4.01 20.45
C PHE A 258 2.53 4.45 21.76
N MET A 259 1.50 3.75 22.26
CA MET A 259 0.88 4.08 23.55
C MET A 259 1.90 4.18 24.70
N ARG A 260 2.98 3.39 24.67
CA ARG A 260 4.01 3.38 25.72
C ARG A 260 5.17 4.34 25.45
N ASN A 261 5.44 4.68 24.19
CA ASN A 261 6.67 5.35 23.77
C ASN A 261 6.44 6.64 22.97
N ASP A 262 5.20 7.12 22.81
CA ASP A 262 4.84 8.25 21.95
C ASP A 262 5.72 9.48 22.16
N HIS A 263 5.95 9.84 23.44
CA HIS A 263 6.79 10.97 23.84
C HIS A 263 8.27 10.84 23.41
N LEU A 264 8.79 9.62 23.29
CA LEU A 264 10.17 9.38 22.85
C LEU A 264 10.27 9.44 21.33
N LEU A 265 9.27 8.92 20.62
CA LEU A 265 9.28 8.81 19.16
C LEU A 265 9.01 10.16 18.46
N ALA A 266 8.50 11.15 19.19
CA ALA A 266 8.37 12.52 18.73
C ALA A 266 9.70 13.32 18.75
N ALA A 267 10.75 12.80 19.39
CA ALA A 267 12.06 13.44 19.42
C ALA A 267 12.93 13.00 18.22
N ASP A 268 13.70 13.93 17.65
CA ASP A 268 14.64 13.64 16.55
C ASP A 268 15.76 12.66 16.95
N ASP A 269 16.04 12.55 18.25
CA ASP A 269 17.00 11.64 18.84
C ASP A 269 16.37 11.02 20.11
N PHE A 270 16.21 9.71 20.12
CA PHE A 270 15.60 8.98 21.22
C PHE A 270 16.40 7.71 21.55
N GLU A 271 16.42 7.34 22.83
CA GLU A 271 17.08 6.11 23.25
C GLU A 271 16.46 4.91 22.54
N PRO A 272 17.28 3.99 22.00
CA PRO A 272 16.75 2.81 21.34
C PRO A 272 15.73 2.04 22.17
N ILE A 273 14.65 1.65 21.52
CA ILE A 273 13.52 0.96 22.15
C ILE A 273 13.36 -0.40 21.48
N CYS A 274 13.33 -1.46 22.28
CA CYS A 274 12.90 -2.78 21.84
C CYS A 274 11.76 -3.24 22.75
N MET A 275 10.62 -3.56 22.14
CA MET A 275 9.44 -3.99 22.87
C MET A 275 8.89 -5.27 22.25
N SER A 276 8.66 -6.26 23.11
CA SER A 276 7.96 -7.48 22.73
C SER A 276 6.59 -7.48 23.40
N ALA A 277 5.56 -7.85 22.66
CA ALA A 277 4.22 -8.07 23.16
C ALA A 277 3.72 -9.43 22.68
N LEU A 278 3.10 -10.19 23.58
CA LEU A 278 2.35 -11.39 23.22
C LEU A 278 0.92 -10.96 22.90
N ASN A 279 0.36 -11.53 21.84
CA ASN A 279 -1.08 -11.42 21.58
C ASN A 279 -1.85 -12.48 22.38
N ASP A 280 -3.18 -12.50 22.23
CA ASP A 280 -4.05 -13.45 22.93
C ASP A 280 -3.78 -14.93 22.57
N ASP A 281 -3.12 -15.18 21.43
CA ASP A 281 -2.71 -16.51 20.96
C ASP A 281 -1.27 -16.89 21.40
N ASP A 282 -0.67 -16.15 22.33
CA ASP A 282 0.72 -16.31 22.79
C ASP A 282 1.76 -16.17 21.67
N VAL A 283 1.41 -15.44 20.60
CA VAL A 283 2.32 -15.09 19.51
C VAL A 283 3.08 -13.83 19.86
N GLU A 284 4.40 -13.95 19.91
CA GLU A 284 5.29 -12.82 20.12
C GLU A 284 5.39 -11.94 18.86
N VAL A 285 5.11 -10.66 19.05
CA VAL A 285 5.39 -9.58 18.10
C VAL A 285 6.39 -8.64 18.74
N ARG A 286 7.47 -8.35 18.01
CA ARG A 286 8.54 -7.50 18.51
C ARG A 286 8.82 -6.33 17.58
N PHE A 287 8.95 -5.16 18.17
CA PHE A 287 9.36 -3.94 17.49
C PHE A 287 10.70 -3.45 18.03
N THR A 288 11.54 -2.93 17.14
CA THR A 288 12.75 -2.20 17.52
C THR A 288 12.89 -0.92 16.72
N ALA A 289 13.04 0.20 17.43
CA ALA A 289 13.23 1.52 16.86
C ALA A 289 14.45 2.20 17.51
N PRO A 290 15.36 2.80 16.73
CA PRO A 290 15.47 2.71 15.27
C PRO A 290 15.82 1.28 14.81
N TYR A 291 15.51 0.94 13.55
CA TYR A 291 15.72 -0.42 13.00
C TYR A 291 17.10 -1.04 13.32
N HIS A 292 18.17 -0.24 13.21
CA HIS A 292 19.56 -0.69 13.43
C HIS A 292 19.93 -0.98 14.88
N ALA A 293 19.10 -0.58 15.85
CA ALA A 293 19.41 -0.77 17.26
C ALA A 293 19.20 -2.21 17.74
N TRP A 294 18.63 -3.10 16.91
CA TRP A 294 18.42 -4.51 17.24
C TRP A 294 19.60 -5.21 17.94
N PRO A 295 20.86 -5.08 17.49
CA PRO A 295 21.99 -5.76 18.12
C PRO A 295 22.28 -5.31 19.56
N LEU A 296 21.69 -4.19 20.00
CA LEU A 296 21.86 -3.66 21.37
C LEU A 296 21.00 -4.42 22.39
N PHE A 297 20.04 -5.23 21.94
CA PHE A 297 19.11 -5.94 22.82
C PHE A 297 19.43 -7.44 22.87
N GLU A 298 19.45 -8.01 24.08
CA GLU A 298 19.58 -9.45 24.25
C GLU A 298 18.31 -10.16 23.76
N VAL A 299 18.43 -10.88 22.64
CA VAL A 299 17.33 -11.63 22.05
C VAL A 299 17.36 -13.05 22.63
N ASN A 300 16.43 -13.35 23.53
CA ASN A 300 16.08 -14.73 23.80
C ASN A 300 15.49 -15.33 22.53
N ARG A 301 16.32 -16.06 21.76
CA ARG A 301 15.79 -16.97 20.73
C ARG A 301 14.90 -17.99 21.46
N PRO A 302 13.69 -18.29 20.97
CA PRO A 302 13.00 -19.48 21.44
C PRO A 302 13.97 -20.66 21.22
N ALA A 303 14.14 -21.46 22.27
CA ALA A 303 15.13 -22.54 22.31
C ALA A 303 14.86 -23.56 21.21
N GLY A 304 15.41 -23.31 20.02
CA GLY A 304 15.43 -24.23 18.90
C GLY A 304 16.34 -25.40 19.23
N GLY A 305 15.74 -26.49 19.71
CA GLY A 305 16.24 -27.87 19.66
C GLY A 305 17.75 -28.05 19.74
N SER A 306 18.31 -27.94 20.95
CA SER A 306 19.57 -28.61 21.22
C SER A 306 19.34 -30.12 21.13
N THR A 307 19.67 -30.72 19.98
CA THR A 307 20.15 -32.11 19.98
C THR A 307 21.46 -32.14 20.75
N GLU A 308 21.33 -32.14 22.07
CA GLU A 308 22.39 -32.43 23.00
C GLU A 308 22.78 -33.90 22.76
N ARG A 309 23.78 -34.10 21.90
CA ARG A 309 24.49 -35.38 21.80
C ARG A 309 25.09 -35.66 23.17
N ARG A 310 24.36 -36.44 23.96
CA ARG A 310 24.83 -37.10 25.18
C ARG A 310 26.24 -37.63 24.95
N PRO A 311 27.25 -37.25 25.76
CA PRO A 311 28.56 -37.87 25.66
C PRO A 311 28.42 -39.34 26.06
N THR A 312 28.76 -40.23 25.12
CA THR A 312 28.89 -41.66 25.37
C THR A 312 29.89 -41.88 26.50
N ARG A 313 29.37 -42.30 27.66
CA ARG A 313 30.14 -42.68 28.85
C ARG A 313 31.06 -43.86 28.48
N LYS A 314 32.36 -43.57 28.29
CA LYS A 314 33.41 -44.58 28.16
C LYS A 314 33.30 -45.58 29.32
N LYS A 315 33.00 -46.85 29.00
CA LYS A 315 33.14 -47.97 29.94
C LYS A 315 34.60 -48.03 30.38
N ARG A 316 34.87 -47.66 31.64
CA ARG A 316 36.12 -47.96 32.33
C ARG A 316 36.29 -49.49 32.37
N GLY A 317 37.32 -49.98 31.70
CA GLY A 317 37.74 -51.37 31.80
C GLY A 317 38.16 -51.70 33.24
N ARG A 318 37.64 -52.82 33.75
CA ARG A 318 38.10 -53.44 35.01
C ARG A 318 39.57 -53.88 34.86
N PRO A 319 40.39 -53.76 35.91
CA PRO A 319 41.74 -54.29 35.91
C PRO A 319 41.69 -55.81 36.07
N ARG A 320 42.31 -56.56 35.15
CA ARG A 320 42.64 -57.98 35.36
C ARG A 320 43.85 -58.04 36.30
N ARG A 321 43.65 -58.54 37.52
CA ARG A 321 44.73 -59.08 38.36
C ARG A 321 45.07 -60.49 37.87
N ARG A 322 46.38 -60.73 37.74
CA ARG A 322 47.06 -62.02 37.50
C ARG A 322 46.86 -63.00 38.68
N PRO A 323 47.06 -64.29 38.45
CA PRO A 323 48.38 -64.91 38.73
C PRO A 323 49.26 -65.10 37.49
#